data_AF-A0A6N8Y983-F1
#
_entry.id   AF-A0A6N8Y983-F1
#
_cell.length_a   1.000
_cell.length_b   1.000
_cell.length_c   1.000
_cell.angle_alpha   90.00
_cell.angle_beta   90.00
_cell.angle_gamma   90.00
#
_symmetry.space_group_name_H-M   'P 1'
#
loop_
_entity.id
_entity.type
_entity.pdbx_description
1 polymer ?
#
loop_
_entity_poly.entity_id
_entity_poly.type
_entity_poly.pdbx_seq_one_letter_code
_entity_poly.pdbx_strand_id
1 'polypeptide(L)' 'MSGPLDGIRIVEMCVAVTGPLAVSLLVDQGAEAIKVEEPGFGDQ' A
#
# COMPACT_ATOMS: atom_id res chain seq x y z
N MET A 1 12.92 -7.67 -12.55
CA MET A 1 14.02 -7.47 -11.58
C MET A 1 13.36 -7.12 -10.26
N SER A 2 13.79 -7.71 -9.15
CA SER A 2 13.34 -7.32 -7.83
C SER A 2 13.82 -5.89 -7.52
N GLY A 3 12.91 -5.02 -7.08
CA GLY A 3 13.23 -3.67 -6.66
C GLY A 3 13.89 -3.63 -5.27
N PRO A 4 14.36 -2.47 -4.80
CA PRO A 4 15.04 -2.36 -3.50
C PRO A 4 14.17 -2.73 -2.29
N LEU A 5 12.84 -2.81 -2.46
CA LEU A 5 11.91 -3.24 -1.41
C LEU A 5 11.36 -4.66 -1.62
N ASP A 6 11.99 -5.47 -2.46
CA ASP A 6 11.62 -6.87 -2.63
C ASP A 6 11.61 -7.64 -1.30
N GLY A 7 10.58 -8.45 -1.08
CA GLY A 7 10.35 -9.18 0.16
C GLY A 7 9.73 -8.36 1.30
N ILE A 8 9.54 -7.05 1.15
CA ILE A 8 8.82 -6.23 2.14
C ILE A 8 7.31 -6.35 1.92
N ARG A 9 6.57 -6.58 3.02
CA ARG A 9 5.11 -6.65 3.05
C ARG A 9 4.52 -5.52 3.88
N ILE A 10 3.55 -4.80 3.32
CA ILE A 10 2.90 -3.63 3.91
C ILE A 10 1.43 -3.94 4.17
N VAL A 11 0.96 -3.61 5.37
CA VAL A 11 -0.47 -3.52 5.68
C VAL A 11 -0.84 -2.05 5.62
N GLU A 12 -1.62 -1.66 4.61
CA GLU A 12 -2.03 -0.27 4.39
C GLU A 12 -3.42 -0.03 4.97
N MET A 13 -3.51 0.90 5.93
CA MET A 13 -4.76 1.34 6.57
C MET A 13 -5.00 2.85 6.39
N CYS A 14 -4.32 3.46 5.43
CA CYS A 14 -4.51 4.86 5.10
C CYS A 14 -5.86 5.06 4.41
N VAL A 15 -6.34 6.31 4.37
CA VAL A 15 -7.55 6.70 3.64
C VAL A 15 -7.25 7.91 2.76
N ALA A 16 -8.14 8.21 1.83
CA ALA A 16 -8.03 9.32 0.89
C ALA A 16 -6.75 9.22 0.02
N VAL A 17 -5.95 10.30 -0.08
CA VAL A 17 -4.96 10.40 -1.18
C VAL A 17 -3.52 10.19 -0.73
N THR A 18 -3.10 10.86 0.35
CA THR A 18 -1.66 10.99 0.64
C THR A 18 -1.03 9.69 1.14
N GLY A 19 -1.76 8.92 1.94
CA GLY A 19 -1.30 7.63 2.44
C GLY A 19 -1.22 6.55 1.35
N PRO A 20 -2.30 6.32 0.56
CA PRO A 20 -2.24 5.38 -0.56
C PRO A 20 -1.15 5.77 -1.58
N LEU A 21 -0.98 7.06 -1.87
CA LEU A 21 0.11 7.53 -2.75
C LEU A 21 1.49 7.15 -2.20
N ALA A 22 1.71 7.36 -0.90
CA ALA A 22 2.98 6.98 -0.27
C ALA A 22 3.23 5.46 -0.39
N VAL A 23 2.21 4.62 -0.22
CA VAL A 23 2.33 3.17 -0.38
C VAL A 23 2.54 2.78 -1.84
N SER A 24 1.87 3.42 -2.80
CA SER A 24 2.11 3.18 -4.23
C SER A 24 3.56 3.42 -4.62
N LEU A 25 4.20 4.47 -4.09
CA LEU A 25 5.62 4.71 -4.33
C LEU A 25 6.52 3.59 -3.79
N LEU A 26 6.14 2.94 -2.68
CA LEU A 26 6.87 1.80 -2.14
C LEU A 26 6.62 0.53 -2.95
N VAL A 27 5.41 0.31 -3.44
CA VAL A 27 5.06 -0.80 -4.35
C VAL A 27 5.83 -0.69 -5.66
N ASP A 28 5.99 0.52 -6.20
CA ASP A 28 6.82 0.77 -7.39
C ASP A 28 8.30 0.37 -7.17
N GLN A 29 8.76 0.40 -5.90
CA GLN A 29 10.10 -0.06 -5.51
C GLN A 29 10.17 -1.56 -5.18
N GLY A 30 9.10 -2.33 -5.42
CA GLY A 30 9.08 -3.79 -5.29
C GLY A 30 8.44 -4.33 -4.00
N ALA A 31 7.83 -3.49 -3.17
CA ALA A 31 7.09 -3.96 -2.00
C ALA A 31 5.75 -4.61 -2.39
N GLU A 32 5.26 -5.54 -1.56
CA GLU A 32 3.90 -6.09 -1.63
C GLU A 32 3.03 -5.38 -0.60
N ALA A 33 1.87 -4.84 -1.00
CA ALA A 33 0.95 -4.15 -0.10
C ALA A 33 -0.44 -4.79 -0.12
N ILE A 34 -1.04 -4.92 1.06
CA ILE A 34 -2.44 -5.30 1.25
C ILE A 34 -3.18 -4.09 1.85
N LYS A 35 -4.14 -3.56 1.11
CA LYS A 35 -5.08 -2.56 1.59
C LYS A 35 -6.07 -3.20 2.56
N VAL A 36 -6.22 -2.61 3.74
CA VAL A 36 -7.25 -2.94 4.70
C VAL A 36 -8.22 -1.77 4.79
N GLU A 37 -9.46 -2.03 4.44
CA GLU A 37 -10.54 -1.04 4.40
C GLU A 37 -11.61 -1.36 5.45
N GLU A 38 -12.44 -0.37 5.76
CA GLU A 38 -13.59 -0.58 6.65
C GLU A 38 -14.61 -1.52 5.99
N PRO A 39 -14.98 -2.64 6.62
CA PRO A 39 -15.96 -3.56 6.05
C PRO A 39 -17.29 -2.88 5.77
N GLY A 40 -17.77 -3.00 4.54
CA GLY A 40 -19.05 -2.43 4.11
C GLY A 40 -18.99 -0.96 3.65
N PHE A 41 -17.89 -0.25 3.88
CA PHE A 41 -17.73 1.15 3.48
C PHE A 41 -16.57 1.36 2.49
N GLY A 42 -15.48 0.59 2.59
CA GLY A 42 -14.29 0.78 1.76
C GLY A 42 -13.47 2.01 2.18
N ASP A 43 -12.59 2.48 1.30
CA ASP A 43 -11.98 3.82 1.39
C ASP A 43 -13.02 4.91 1.07
N GLN A 44 -12.98 6.02 1.81
CA GLN A 44 -13.95 7.14 1.71
C GLN A 44 -13.45 8.29 0.84
#